data_AF-A0A2N2EXY8-F1
#
_entry.id   AF-A0A2N2EXY8-F1
#
_cell.length_a   1.000
_cell.length_b   1.000
_cell.length_c   1.000
_cell.angle_alpha   90.00
_cell.angle_beta   90.00
_cell.angle_gamma   90.00
#
_symmetry.space_group_name_H-M   'P 1'
#
loop_
_entity.id
_entity.type
_entity.pdbx_description
1 polymer ?
#
loop_
_entity_poly.entity_id
_entity_poly.type
_entity_poly.pdbx_seq_one_letter_code
_entity_poly.pdbx_strand_id
1 'polypeptide(L)'
;MKASKRTKFFAVIASLAFAVSAVHAGGLTGKKIALDAGHGGTDPGAVGPTGLKEAQVNLSVIKKLDEYLKAQGADTKLTRDTDIYITPSGRGTIANNWGAGSFVSIHFNAATDRTVNGTETLYHPTRNANSKKLAEKLQGRLIEALGLKNRGLKERTDLGLLNTALMPTALTESSFISNTYEEARLKDSTYIDKIARGHYLGVMDNYGAAVGGDPVVTPPPAPTVKPLSGKKIMIDPAGGGGTSGGLGPTGLKGKDVNLRVATVLKNCLIEYGGADTVMTRSGDVSITVAARVAAINASGADKFIGVAFPRSTNPEMNYTKTYYYKYGPRAAESLKLAQGIQKRLVETLKITDKGVGTSSAGLLLNTSSIPGVVTKPSHLSNPYEEARLRDAGYTWKIGKAIYEGVVDSYK
;
A
#
# COMPACT_ATOMS: atom_id res chain seq x y z
N MET A 1 -49.19 63.44 6.77
CA MET A 1 -48.24 62.78 5.85
C MET A 1 -47.16 62.07 6.67
N LYS A 2 -47.20 60.74 6.79
CA LYS A 2 -46.14 59.95 7.42
C LYS A 2 -45.63 58.94 6.39
N ALA A 3 -44.39 59.14 5.96
CA ALA A 3 -43.68 58.33 4.98
C ALA A 3 -43.26 56.98 5.59
N SER A 4 -43.46 55.91 4.83
CA SER A 4 -43.02 54.56 5.16
C SER A 4 -41.50 54.44 5.14
N LYS A 5 -40.90 53.85 6.18
CA LYS A 5 -39.54 53.31 6.10
C LYS A 5 -39.60 51.79 6.20
N ARG A 6 -39.35 51.14 5.07
CA ARG A 6 -39.08 49.69 4.97
C ARG A 6 -37.66 49.44 5.47
N THR A 7 -37.51 48.76 6.59
CA THR A 7 -36.21 48.29 7.09
C THR A 7 -35.88 46.97 6.37
N LYS A 8 -34.85 47.00 5.51
CA LYS A 8 -34.30 45.80 4.87
C LYS A 8 -33.46 45.03 5.89
N PHE A 9 -33.86 43.80 6.22
CA PHE A 9 -33.01 42.83 6.91
C PHE A 9 -31.89 42.39 5.94
N PHE A 10 -30.65 42.83 6.20
CA PHE A 10 -29.47 42.16 5.65
C PHE A 10 -29.08 41.07 6.65
N ALA A 11 -29.34 39.81 6.29
CA ALA A 11 -28.74 38.67 6.98
C ALA A 11 -27.24 38.66 6.64
N VAL A 12 -26.41 38.99 7.62
CA VAL A 12 -24.96 38.75 7.56
C VAL A 12 -24.77 37.24 7.62
N ILE A 13 -24.57 36.62 6.46
CA ILE A 13 -24.05 35.24 6.39
C ILE A 13 -22.57 35.36 6.78
N ALA A 14 -22.28 35.15 8.05
CA ALA A 14 -20.93 34.87 8.50
C ALA A 14 -20.54 33.50 7.92
N SER A 15 -19.84 33.52 6.80
CA SER A 15 -19.17 32.36 6.24
C SER A 15 -18.13 31.87 7.25
N LEU A 16 -18.51 30.86 8.03
CA LEU A 16 -17.58 30.04 8.79
C LEU A 16 -16.69 29.32 7.76
N ALA A 17 -15.55 29.91 7.45
CA ALA A 17 -14.50 29.22 6.74
C ALA A 17 -14.11 28.03 7.62
N PHE A 18 -14.48 26.83 7.17
CA PHE A 18 -13.94 25.60 7.72
C PHE A 18 -12.43 25.71 7.69
N ALA A 19 -11.80 25.68 8.86
CA ALA A 19 -10.38 25.45 8.97
C ALA A 19 -10.10 24.14 8.22
N VAL A 20 -9.46 24.27 7.05
CA VAL A 20 -8.84 23.16 6.37
C VAL A 20 -7.89 22.57 7.40
N SER A 21 -8.22 21.38 7.91
CA SER A 21 -7.36 20.61 8.80
C SER A 21 -5.95 20.68 8.24
N ALA A 22 -5.00 21.14 9.06
CA ALA A 22 -3.60 21.20 8.71
C ALA A 22 -3.22 19.89 8.02
N VAL A 23 -2.81 19.99 6.76
CA VAL A 23 -2.03 18.95 6.09
C VAL A 23 -0.92 18.64 7.09
N HIS A 24 -0.93 17.46 7.70
CA HIS A 24 0.18 17.04 8.55
C HIS A 24 1.43 17.21 7.69
N ALA A 25 2.30 18.17 8.06
CA ALA A 25 3.58 18.32 7.40
C ALA A 25 4.25 16.95 7.44
N GLY A 26 4.55 16.38 6.28
CA GLY A 26 5.13 15.05 6.19
C GLY A 26 6.38 15.00 7.06
N GLY A 27 6.62 13.88 7.73
CA GLY A 27 7.65 13.77 8.77
C GLY A 27 9.08 14.07 8.30
N LEU A 28 9.29 14.23 6.99
CA LEU A 28 10.58 14.54 6.36
C LEU A 28 10.61 15.91 5.66
N THR A 29 9.64 16.79 5.91
CA THR A 29 9.59 18.13 5.31
C THR A 29 10.94 18.86 5.49
N GLY A 30 11.54 19.25 4.36
CA GLY A 30 12.83 19.97 4.33
C GLY A 30 14.07 19.10 4.55
N LYS A 31 13.94 17.76 4.64
CA LYS A 31 15.09 16.84 4.68
C LYS A 31 15.56 16.54 3.25
N LYS A 32 16.87 16.64 3.03
CA LYS A 32 17.52 16.32 1.75
C LYS A 32 18.11 14.92 1.81
N ILE A 33 17.61 14.00 1.00
CA ILE A 33 17.99 12.58 1.06
C ILE A 33 18.51 12.14 -0.30
N ALA A 34 19.80 11.84 -0.38
CA ALA A 34 20.37 11.27 -1.59
C ALA A 34 20.05 9.77 -1.65
N LEU A 35 19.71 9.29 -2.85
CA LEU A 35 19.30 7.92 -3.12
C LEU A 35 20.18 7.34 -4.24
N ASP A 36 20.85 6.23 -3.98
CA ASP A 36 21.75 5.61 -4.94
C ASP A 36 21.25 4.24 -5.38
N ALA A 37 20.98 4.12 -6.68
CA ALA A 37 20.78 2.84 -7.33
C ALA A 37 22.17 2.31 -7.74
N GLY A 38 22.71 1.34 -6.99
CA GLY A 38 24.01 0.72 -7.28
C GLY A 38 24.12 0.25 -8.74
N HIS A 39 25.34 0.25 -9.28
CA HIS A 39 25.65 -0.18 -10.66
C HIS A 39 24.94 0.69 -11.74
N GLY A 40 24.80 0.19 -12.97
CA GLY A 40 24.12 0.85 -14.09
C GLY A 40 24.98 0.91 -15.37
N GLY A 41 24.32 0.90 -16.53
CA GLY A 41 24.96 1.00 -17.84
C GLY A 41 25.92 -0.17 -18.11
N THR A 42 27.22 0.15 -18.25
CA THR A 42 28.26 -0.85 -18.50
C THR A 42 28.55 -1.76 -17.31
N ASP A 43 28.08 -1.41 -16.11
CA ASP A 43 28.18 -2.23 -14.91
C ASP A 43 26.79 -2.80 -14.59
N PRO A 44 26.51 -4.08 -14.88
CA PRO A 44 25.22 -4.69 -14.56
C PRO A 44 25.06 -5.02 -13.06
N GLY A 45 26.14 -4.92 -12.28
CA GLY A 45 26.24 -5.55 -10.97
C GLY A 45 26.22 -7.07 -11.07
N ALA A 46 25.80 -7.73 -10.00
CA ALA A 46 25.59 -9.17 -10.01
C ALA A 46 24.47 -9.56 -11.00
N VAL A 47 24.64 -10.73 -11.64
CA VAL A 47 23.64 -11.29 -12.55
C VAL A 47 23.10 -12.58 -11.96
N GLY A 48 21.78 -12.60 -11.74
CA GLY A 48 21.09 -13.75 -11.17
C GLY A 48 21.03 -14.96 -12.12
N PRO A 49 20.71 -16.15 -11.59
CA PRO A 49 20.60 -17.40 -12.35
C PRO A 49 19.75 -17.35 -13.62
N THR A 50 18.77 -16.45 -13.71
CA THR A 50 17.89 -16.29 -14.87
C THR A 50 18.20 -15.07 -15.73
N GLY A 51 19.34 -14.41 -15.49
CA GLY A 51 19.79 -13.23 -16.23
C GLY A 51 19.28 -11.89 -15.70
N LEU A 52 18.62 -11.87 -14.53
CA LEU A 52 18.22 -10.62 -13.89
C LEU A 52 19.47 -9.84 -13.47
N LYS A 53 19.58 -8.57 -13.87
CA LYS A 53 20.72 -7.71 -13.53
C LYS A 53 20.42 -6.91 -12.28
N GLU A 54 21.35 -6.90 -11.34
CA GLU A 54 21.24 -6.15 -10.09
C GLU A 54 20.93 -4.66 -10.32
N ALA A 55 21.60 -4.04 -11.31
CA ALA A 55 21.38 -2.63 -11.66
C ALA A 55 19.91 -2.28 -11.95
N GLN A 56 19.14 -3.22 -12.55
CA GLN A 56 17.73 -3.03 -12.86
C GLN A 56 16.86 -3.09 -11.61
N VAL A 57 17.20 -4.01 -10.69
CA VAL A 57 16.51 -4.19 -9.42
C VAL A 57 16.77 -2.99 -8.51
N ASN A 58 18.03 -2.55 -8.40
CA ASN A 58 18.43 -1.36 -7.65
C ASN A 58 17.64 -0.13 -8.08
N LEU A 59 17.54 0.11 -9.39
CA LEU A 59 16.78 1.24 -9.93
C LEU A 59 15.28 1.14 -9.61
N SER A 60 14.72 -0.06 -9.67
CA SER A 60 13.30 -0.31 -9.39
C SER A 60 12.94 -0.02 -7.93
N VAL A 61 13.80 -0.40 -6.99
CA VAL A 61 13.61 -0.10 -5.56
C VAL A 61 13.77 1.40 -5.30
N ILE A 62 14.81 2.02 -5.86
CA ILE A 62 15.09 3.45 -5.65
C ILE A 62 13.96 4.35 -6.13
N LYS A 63 13.33 4.03 -7.26
CA LYS A 63 12.15 4.80 -7.75
C LYS A 63 10.98 4.74 -6.77
N LYS A 64 10.70 3.58 -6.18
CA LYS A 64 9.66 3.45 -5.15
C LYS A 64 10.03 4.15 -3.85
N LEU A 65 11.29 4.04 -3.43
CA LEU A 65 11.77 4.73 -2.23
C LEU A 65 11.68 6.26 -2.40
N ASP A 66 12.01 6.78 -3.59
CA ASP A 66 11.87 8.18 -3.96
C ASP A 66 10.42 8.67 -3.79
N GLU A 67 9.46 7.92 -4.34
CA GLU A 67 8.02 8.21 -4.19
C GLU A 67 7.61 8.26 -2.70
N TYR A 68 8.04 7.26 -1.90
CA TYR A 68 7.71 7.21 -0.47
C TYR A 68 8.28 8.39 0.33
N LEU A 69 9.52 8.78 0.05
CA LEU A 69 10.17 9.87 0.78
C LEU A 69 9.61 11.23 0.37
N LYS A 70 9.37 11.46 -0.93
CA LYS A 70 8.71 12.68 -1.43
C LYS A 70 7.31 12.85 -0.87
N ALA A 71 6.55 11.76 -0.74
CA ALA A 71 5.22 11.78 -0.13
C ALA A 71 5.25 12.23 1.35
N GLN A 72 6.39 12.09 2.04
CA GLN A 72 6.63 12.62 3.39
C GLN A 72 7.30 13.99 3.41
N GLY A 73 7.36 14.69 2.27
CA GLY A 73 7.92 16.03 2.16
C GLY A 73 9.45 16.08 2.09
N ALA A 74 10.13 14.94 1.95
CA ALA A 74 11.56 14.94 1.69
C ALA A 74 11.86 15.52 0.30
N ASP A 75 12.93 16.29 0.21
CA ASP A 75 13.61 16.56 -1.05
C ASP A 75 14.58 15.40 -1.30
N THR A 76 14.56 14.83 -2.50
CA THR A 76 15.36 13.64 -2.83
C THR A 76 16.17 13.85 -4.10
N LYS A 77 17.39 13.29 -4.10
CA LYS A 77 18.28 13.33 -5.26
C LYS A 77 18.77 11.93 -5.58
N LEU A 78 18.36 11.43 -6.73
CA LEU A 78 18.87 10.17 -7.25
C LEU A 78 20.26 10.39 -7.85
N THR A 79 21.19 9.48 -7.59
CA THR A 79 22.48 9.46 -8.31
C THR A 79 22.25 9.17 -9.79
N ARG A 80 21.32 8.25 -10.09
CA ARG A 80 20.79 7.97 -11.44
C ARG A 80 19.31 7.60 -11.39
N ASP A 81 18.58 7.98 -12.43
CA ASP A 81 17.16 7.63 -12.67
C ASP A 81 16.95 6.77 -13.94
N THR A 82 18.02 6.58 -14.72
CA THR A 82 18.12 5.70 -15.89
C THR A 82 19.24 4.67 -15.73
N ASP A 83 19.40 3.80 -16.74
CA ASP A 83 20.44 2.76 -16.76
C ASP A 83 21.78 3.32 -17.28
N ILE A 84 22.42 4.14 -16.45
CA ILE A 84 23.72 4.77 -16.74
C ILE A 84 24.76 4.38 -15.70
N TYR A 85 26.02 4.31 -16.13
CA TYR A 85 27.14 4.06 -15.24
C TYR A 85 27.57 5.34 -14.51
N ILE A 86 27.77 5.22 -13.20
CA ILE A 86 28.40 6.26 -12.35
C ILE A 86 29.44 5.57 -11.47
N THR A 87 30.65 6.14 -11.40
CA THR A 87 31.73 5.60 -10.57
C THR A 87 31.32 5.58 -9.09
N PRO A 88 31.80 4.61 -8.29
CA PRO A 88 31.47 4.53 -6.87
C PRO A 88 31.72 5.84 -6.10
N SER A 89 32.87 6.48 -6.30
CA SER A 89 33.16 7.78 -5.68
C SER A 89 32.30 8.91 -6.23
N GLY A 90 32.00 8.90 -7.53
CA GLY A 90 31.16 9.91 -8.18
C GLY A 90 29.75 9.99 -7.57
N ARG A 91 29.19 8.87 -7.14
CA ARG A 91 27.91 8.80 -6.43
C ARG A 91 27.94 9.58 -5.10
N GLY A 92 29.03 9.41 -4.33
CA GLY A 92 29.27 10.20 -3.11
C GLY A 92 29.45 11.68 -3.41
N THR A 93 30.16 12.03 -4.49
CA THR A 93 30.32 13.42 -4.93
C THR A 93 28.99 14.08 -5.31
N ILE A 94 28.09 13.38 -5.99
CA ILE A 94 26.74 13.87 -6.31
C ILE A 94 25.99 14.23 -5.02
N ALA A 95 26.00 13.33 -4.03
CA ALA A 95 25.34 13.55 -2.74
C ALA A 95 25.96 14.73 -1.97
N ASN A 96 27.29 14.84 -1.97
CA ASN A 96 28.03 15.92 -1.33
C ASN A 96 27.71 17.29 -1.97
N ASN A 97 27.80 17.39 -3.30
CA ASN A 97 27.58 18.65 -4.03
C ASN A 97 26.15 19.16 -3.89
N TRP A 98 25.18 18.24 -3.79
CA TRP A 98 23.80 18.61 -3.53
C TRP A 98 23.53 18.97 -2.06
N GLY A 99 24.44 18.67 -1.14
CA GLY A 99 24.27 18.93 0.29
C GLY A 99 23.23 18.01 0.94
N ALA A 100 23.29 16.71 0.64
CA ALA A 100 22.38 15.74 1.26
C ALA A 100 22.58 15.65 2.77
N GLY A 101 21.49 15.54 3.52
CA GLY A 101 21.49 15.29 4.97
C GLY A 101 21.65 13.82 5.35
N SER A 102 21.36 12.90 4.43
CA SER A 102 21.65 11.47 4.53
C SER A 102 21.75 10.85 3.13
N PHE A 103 22.42 9.71 3.02
CA PHE A 103 22.62 9.03 1.75
C PHE A 103 22.39 7.52 1.89
N VAL A 104 21.49 6.97 1.07
CA VAL A 104 21.11 5.55 1.09
C VAL A 104 21.43 4.94 -0.27
N SER A 105 22.24 3.89 -0.28
CA SER A 105 22.58 3.11 -1.48
C SER A 105 21.99 1.71 -1.40
N ILE A 106 21.36 1.26 -2.48
CA ILE A 106 20.66 -0.02 -2.56
C ILE A 106 21.40 -0.95 -3.52
N HIS A 107 21.66 -2.17 -3.02
CA HIS A 107 22.35 -3.26 -3.68
C HIS A 107 21.67 -4.61 -3.35
N PHE A 108 22.04 -5.64 -4.13
CA PHE A 108 21.68 -7.03 -3.88
C PHE A 108 22.89 -7.93 -4.00
N ASN A 109 23.12 -8.69 -2.94
CA ASN A 109 24.35 -9.46 -2.77
C ASN A 109 24.40 -10.64 -3.74
N ALA A 110 25.58 -11.22 -3.89
CA ALA A 110 25.78 -12.44 -4.62
C ALA A 110 26.84 -13.33 -3.93
N ALA A 111 26.58 -14.63 -3.94
CA ALA A 111 27.49 -15.65 -3.45
C ALA A 111 27.61 -16.78 -4.47
N THR A 112 28.75 -17.46 -4.48
CA THR A 112 28.98 -18.67 -5.28
C THR A 112 28.02 -19.79 -4.87
N ASP A 113 27.83 -19.98 -3.57
CA ASP A 113 26.77 -20.81 -3.01
C ASP A 113 25.42 -20.10 -3.16
N ARG A 114 24.61 -20.61 -4.11
CA ARG A 114 23.28 -20.06 -4.44
C ARG A 114 22.21 -20.34 -3.39
N THR A 115 22.52 -21.06 -2.31
CA THR A 115 21.60 -21.26 -1.18
C THR A 115 21.68 -20.12 -0.16
N VAL A 116 22.77 -19.33 -0.18
CA VAL A 116 22.97 -18.21 0.74
C VAL A 116 21.87 -17.17 0.55
N ASN A 117 21.33 -16.68 1.65
CA ASN A 117 20.36 -15.60 1.70
C ASN A 117 20.60 -14.69 2.90
N GLY A 118 19.81 -13.63 2.98
CA GLY A 118 19.77 -12.71 4.12
C GLY A 118 19.95 -11.26 3.72
N THR A 119 19.81 -10.39 4.72
CA THR A 119 19.98 -8.95 4.58
C THR A 119 21.16 -8.49 5.43
N GLU A 120 22.04 -7.67 4.87
CA GLU A 120 23.10 -6.96 5.59
C GLU A 120 23.14 -5.48 5.19
N THR A 121 23.62 -4.64 6.10
CA THR A 121 23.79 -3.20 5.84
C THR A 121 25.21 -2.78 6.18
N LEU A 122 25.84 -2.13 5.22
CA LEU A 122 27.23 -1.75 5.23
C LEU A 122 27.36 -0.26 5.53
N TYR A 123 28.35 0.10 6.34
CA TYR A 123 28.63 1.49 6.67
C TYR A 123 30.13 1.69 6.90
N HIS A 124 30.60 2.92 6.75
CA HIS A 124 31.95 3.27 7.14
C HIS A 124 32.01 3.66 8.62
N PRO A 125 32.87 3.03 9.44
CA PRO A 125 32.85 3.23 10.89
C PRO A 125 33.25 4.64 11.33
N THR A 126 34.18 5.28 10.63
CA THR A 126 34.77 6.56 11.04
C THR A 126 34.50 7.73 10.09
N ARG A 127 33.80 7.54 8.96
CA ARG A 127 33.61 8.59 7.96
C ARG A 127 32.57 9.61 8.42
N ASN A 128 31.52 9.13 9.06
CA ASN A 128 30.51 9.95 9.71
C ASN A 128 29.95 9.17 10.90
N ALA A 129 29.95 9.79 12.09
CA ALA A 129 29.54 9.13 13.34
C ALA A 129 28.08 8.62 13.33
N ASN A 130 27.22 9.19 12.48
CA ASN A 130 25.81 8.80 12.39
C ASN A 130 25.54 7.72 11.32
N SER A 131 26.53 7.31 10.53
CA SER A 131 26.35 6.26 9.51
C SER A 131 25.93 4.92 10.12
N LYS A 132 26.48 4.56 11.29
CA LYS A 132 26.07 3.36 12.02
C LYS A 132 24.59 3.41 12.42
N LYS A 133 24.13 4.55 12.95
CA LYS A 133 22.72 4.74 13.32
C LYS A 133 21.80 4.57 12.11
N LEU A 134 22.12 5.19 10.98
CA LEU A 134 21.35 5.03 9.74
C LEU A 134 21.30 3.56 9.31
N ALA A 135 22.46 2.89 9.33
CA ALA A 135 22.57 1.47 8.99
C ALA A 135 21.74 0.57 9.92
N GLU A 136 21.75 0.83 11.23
CA GLU A 136 20.92 0.12 12.23
C GLU A 136 19.42 0.26 11.93
N LYS A 137 18.96 1.48 11.61
CA LYS A 137 17.54 1.71 11.30
C LYS A 137 17.10 1.03 10.01
N LEU A 138 17.91 1.11 8.96
CA LEU A 138 17.64 0.42 7.69
C LEU A 138 17.63 -1.10 7.89
N GLN A 139 18.65 -1.65 8.56
CA GLN A 139 18.74 -3.08 8.83
C GLN A 139 17.50 -3.59 9.58
N GLY A 140 17.12 -2.94 10.69
CA GLY A 140 15.96 -3.37 11.48
C GLY A 140 14.68 -3.44 10.67
N ARG A 141 14.38 -2.39 9.90
CA ARG A 141 13.17 -2.30 9.08
C ARG A 141 13.17 -3.24 7.88
N LEU A 142 14.33 -3.51 7.28
CA LEU A 142 14.44 -4.50 6.22
C LEU A 142 14.22 -5.92 6.74
N ILE A 143 14.73 -6.25 7.94
CA ILE A 143 14.47 -7.56 8.56
C ILE A 143 12.98 -7.72 8.87
N GLU A 144 12.33 -6.70 9.43
CA GLU A 144 10.88 -6.71 9.66
C GLU A 144 10.09 -6.89 8.36
N ALA A 145 10.47 -6.18 7.29
CA ALA A 145 9.74 -6.18 6.02
C ALA A 145 9.92 -7.48 5.22
N LEU A 146 11.11 -8.06 5.24
CA LEU A 146 11.50 -9.16 4.35
C LEU A 146 11.47 -10.53 5.03
N GLY A 147 11.59 -10.57 6.36
CA GLY A 147 11.66 -11.83 7.14
C GLY A 147 12.86 -12.71 6.79
N LEU A 148 13.92 -12.12 6.20
CA LEU A 148 15.13 -12.85 5.83
C LEU A 148 16.06 -13.03 7.02
N LYS A 149 17.07 -13.90 6.84
CA LYS A 149 18.17 -14.03 7.80
C LYS A 149 18.82 -12.67 8.05
N ASN A 150 18.86 -12.26 9.31
CA ASN A 150 19.60 -11.06 9.71
C ASN A 150 21.10 -11.35 9.72
N ARG A 151 21.83 -10.79 8.75
CA ARG A 151 23.29 -10.95 8.62
C ARG A 151 24.06 -9.82 9.32
N GLY A 152 23.34 -8.86 9.91
CA GLY A 152 23.85 -7.77 10.72
C GLY A 152 24.49 -6.65 9.91
N LEU A 153 25.12 -5.73 10.63
CA LEU A 153 25.85 -4.63 10.03
C LEU A 153 27.28 -5.07 9.67
N LYS A 154 27.85 -4.47 8.63
CA LYS A 154 29.25 -4.67 8.25
C LYS A 154 29.97 -3.33 8.16
N GLU A 155 31.08 -3.24 8.87
CA GLU A 155 31.98 -2.10 8.72
C GLU A 155 32.81 -2.26 7.45
N ARG A 156 32.86 -1.20 6.64
CA ARG A 156 33.58 -1.17 5.36
C ARG A 156 34.36 0.12 5.21
N THR A 157 35.65 0.00 4.93
CA THR A 157 36.58 1.14 4.71
C THR A 157 37.16 1.16 3.28
N ASP A 158 36.70 0.23 2.44
CA ASP A 158 37.22 -0.06 1.10
C ASP A 158 36.22 0.27 -0.02
N LEU A 159 35.02 0.76 0.32
CA LEU A 159 33.97 1.08 -0.65
C LEU A 159 34.00 2.56 -1.03
N GLY A 160 34.31 2.87 -2.29
CA GLY A 160 34.49 4.25 -2.79
C GLY A 160 33.32 5.19 -2.52
N LEU A 161 32.08 4.69 -2.60
CA LEU A 161 30.86 5.41 -2.23
C LEU A 161 30.90 5.86 -0.76
N LEU A 162 31.11 4.90 0.15
CA LEU A 162 31.11 5.15 1.60
C LEU A 162 32.31 6.01 2.02
N ASN A 163 33.46 5.87 1.35
CA ASN A 163 34.65 6.66 1.60
C ASN A 163 34.50 8.12 1.14
N THR A 164 33.67 8.38 0.13
CA THR A 164 33.51 9.73 -0.45
C THR A 164 32.42 10.52 0.27
N ALA A 165 31.32 9.89 0.66
CA ALA A 165 30.18 10.55 1.27
C ALA A 165 30.54 11.25 2.60
N LEU A 166 30.08 12.49 2.78
CA LEU A 166 30.34 13.32 3.96
C LEU A 166 29.19 13.30 4.98
N MET A 167 27.99 12.96 4.52
CA MET A 167 26.78 12.83 5.34
C MET A 167 26.64 11.39 5.88
N PRO A 168 25.73 11.14 6.84
CA PRO A 168 25.41 9.79 7.29
C PRO A 168 25.01 8.91 6.10
N THR A 169 25.71 7.82 5.90
CA THR A 169 25.61 6.99 4.68
C THR A 169 25.59 5.51 5.01
N ALA A 170 24.72 4.77 4.34
CA ALA A 170 24.63 3.32 4.44
C ALA A 170 24.37 2.69 3.06
N LEU A 171 24.94 1.51 2.84
CA LEU A 171 24.70 0.67 1.67
C LEU A 171 24.00 -0.61 2.13
N THR A 172 22.84 -0.92 1.57
CA THR A 172 22.08 -2.11 1.95
C THR A 172 22.24 -3.21 0.92
N GLU A 173 22.57 -4.40 1.38
CA GLU A 173 22.46 -5.64 0.63
C GLU A 173 21.13 -6.29 1.02
N SER A 174 20.07 -5.93 0.31
CA SER A 174 18.69 -6.18 0.75
C SER A 174 18.31 -7.67 0.72
N SER A 175 18.81 -8.39 -0.29
CA SER A 175 18.72 -9.84 -0.45
C SER A 175 19.81 -10.30 -1.44
N PHE A 176 19.89 -11.59 -1.75
CA PHE A 176 20.88 -12.20 -2.64
C PHE A 176 20.32 -12.47 -4.03
N ILE A 177 20.74 -11.74 -5.06
CA ILE A 177 20.30 -11.99 -6.44
C ILE A 177 20.81 -13.32 -7.00
N SER A 178 21.90 -13.85 -6.45
CA SER A 178 22.43 -15.17 -6.81
C SER A 178 21.56 -16.33 -6.32
N ASN A 179 20.71 -16.11 -5.33
CA ASN A 179 19.82 -17.13 -4.77
C ASN A 179 18.55 -17.26 -5.60
N THR A 180 18.25 -18.47 -6.08
CA THR A 180 17.13 -18.71 -7.01
C THR A 180 15.76 -18.33 -6.43
N TYR A 181 15.54 -18.54 -5.14
CA TYR A 181 14.29 -18.16 -4.48
C TYR A 181 14.18 -16.64 -4.29
N GLU A 182 15.29 -15.97 -3.99
CA GLU A 182 15.30 -14.52 -3.83
C GLU A 182 15.21 -13.81 -5.19
N GLU A 183 15.94 -14.27 -6.21
CA GLU A 183 15.86 -13.76 -7.59
C GLU A 183 14.43 -13.82 -8.14
N ALA A 184 13.71 -14.93 -7.92
CA ALA A 184 12.33 -15.07 -8.33
C ALA A 184 11.43 -13.99 -7.68
N ARG A 185 11.66 -13.68 -6.40
CA ARG A 185 10.95 -12.61 -5.70
C ARG A 185 11.39 -11.22 -6.17
N LEU A 186 12.65 -11.01 -6.55
CA LEU A 186 13.14 -9.72 -7.09
C LEU A 186 12.49 -9.35 -8.44
N LYS A 187 11.86 -10.30 -9.14
CA LYS A 187 11.02 -10.01 -10.31
C LYS A 187 9.58 -9.62 -9.94
N ASP A 188 9.17 -9.85 -8.70
CA ASP A 188 7.84 -9.53 -8.20
C ASP A 188 7.81 -8.08 -7.69
N SER A 189 7.00 -7.25 -8.34
CA SER A 189 6.79 -5.85 -7.97
C SER A 189 6.36 -5.66 -6.51
N THR A 190 5.69 -6.64 -5.89
CA THR A 190 5.27 -6.60 -4.48
C THR A 190 6.43 -6.81 -3.51
N TYR A 191 7.46 -7.56 -3.92
CA TYR A 191 8.66 -7.75 -3.12
C TYR A 191 9.57 -6.52 -3.23
N ILE A 192 9.72 -5.95 -4.44
CA ILE A 192 10.39 -4.65 -4.66
C ILE A 192 9.76 -3.55 -3.80
N ASP A 193 8.43 -3.54 -3.72
CA ASP A 193 7.67 -2.62 -2.86
C ASP A 193 7.95 -2.82 -1.37
N LYS A 194 8.00 -4.07 -0.89
CA LYS A 194 8.39 -4.39 0.50
C LYS A 194 9.80 -3.91 0.82
N ILE A 195 10.75 -4.12 -0.09
CA ILE A 195 12.14 -3.65 0.08
C ILE A 195 12.16 -2.13 0.18
N ALA A 196 11.54 -1.42 -0.78
CA ALA A 196 11.48 0.03 -0.78
C ALA A 196 10.83 0.58 0.50
N ARG A 197 9.78 -0.08 0.99
CA ARG A 197 9.12 0.28 2.24
C ARG A 197 10.02 0.07 3.47
N GLY A 198 10.78 -1.03 3.53
CA GLY A 198 11.75 -1.26 4.60
C GLY A 198 12.78 -0.13 4.67
N HIS A 199 13.30 0.31 3.53
CA HIS A 199 14.19 1.48 3.46
C HIS A 199 13.49 2.77 3.91
N TYR A 200 12.28 3.01 3.40
CA TYR A 200 11.48 4.19 3.77
C TYR A 200 11.30 4.29 5.29
N LEU A 201 10.86 3.22 5.95
CA LEU A 201 10.68 3.19 7.39
C LEU A 201 12.01 3.38 8.13
N GLY A 202 13.10 2.79 7.63
CA GLY A 202 14.43 2.96 8.22
C GLY A 202 14.93 4.41 8.14
N VAL A 203 14.64 5.09 7.04
CA VAL A 203 14.92 6.51 6.87
C VAL A 203 14.06 7.37 7.81
N MET A 204 12.76 7.09 7.92
CA MET A 204 11.88 7.78 8.87
C MET A 204 12.40 7.65 10.31
N ASP A 205 12.74 6.43 10.73
CA ASP A 205 13.29 6.16 12.05
C ASP A 205 14.63 6.88 12.29
N ASN A 206 15.48 7.01 11.26
CA ASN A 206 16.76 7.72 11.36
C ASN A 206 16.55 9.20 11.70
N TYR A 207 15.55 9.83 11.07
CA TYR A 207 15.17 11.23 11.33
C TYR A 207 14.30 11.42 12.57
N GLY A 208 13.93 10.34 13.27
CA GLY A 208 12.97 10.40 14.39
C GLY A 208 11.59 10.89 13.95
N ALA A 209 11.28 10.76 12.66
CA ALA A 209 10.01 11.18 12.09
C ALA A 209 8.92 10.18 12.49
N ALA A 210 7.80 10.68 13.00
CA ALA A 210 6.63 9.84 13.16
C ALA A 210 6.21 9.31 11.79
N VAL A 211 5.94 8.01 11.69
CA VAL A 211 5.27 7.45 10.53
C VAL A 211 3.83 7.97 10.59
N GLY A 212 3.59 9.17 10.06
CA GLY A 212 2.26 9.58 9.63
C GLY A 212 1.78 8.45 8.72
N GLY A 213 0.65 7.82 9.07
CA GLY A 213 0.26 6.49 8.58
C GLY A 213 0.67 6.22 7.13
N ASP A 214 1.20 5.03 6.89
CA ASP A 214 1.90 4.62 5.67
C ASP A 214 1.48 5.38 4.41
N PRO A 215 2.43 5.96 3.64
CA PRO A 215 2.11 6.60 2.38
C PRO A 215 1.32 5.62 1.52
N VAL A 216 0.11 6.04 1.15
CA VAL A 216 -0.71 5.38 0.14
C VAL A 216 0.19 5.16 -1.06
N VAL A 217 0.43 3.89 -1.44
CA VAL A 217 1.05 3.54 -2.72
C VAL A 217 0.38 4.41 -3.75
N THR A 218 1.12 5.33 -4.39
CA THR A 218 0.53 6.20 -5.40
C THR A 218 -0.11 5.29 -6.44
N PRO A 219 -1.45 5.35 -6.58
CA PRO A 219 -2.15 4.45 -7.47
C PRO A 219 -1.55 4.61 -8.88
N PRO A 220 -1.25 3.53 -9.63
CA PRO A 220 -0.74 3.64 -11.00
C PRO A 220 -1.64 4.57 -11.82
N PRO A 221 -1.11 5.31 -12.81
CA PRO A 221 -1.91 6.26 -13.58
C PRO A 221 -3.15 5.58 -14.15
N ALA A 222 -4.29 6.26 -14.03
CA ALA A 222 -5.55 5.69 -14.42
C ALA A 222 -5.58 5.43 -15.95
N PRO A 223 -6.17 4.30 -16.39
CA PRO A 223 -6.25 3.98 -17.81
C PRO A 223 -7.06 5.03 -18.57
N THR A 224 -6.74 5.24 -19.84
CA THR A 224 -7.50 6.12 -20.74
C THR A 224 -8.90 5.58 -21.00
N VAL A 225 -9.04 4.26 -21.16
CA VAL A 225 -10.33 3.57 -21.28
C VAL A 225 -10.88 3.27 -19.89
N LYS A 226 -12.11 3.73 -19.63
CA LYS A 226 -12.84 3.54 -18.38
C LYS A 226 -13.89 2.42 -18.53
N PRO A 227 -13.60 1.18 -18.09
CA PRO A 227 -14.42 0.00 -18.40
C PRO A 227 -15.79 -0.04 -17.72
N LEU A 228 -16.05 0.84 -16.75
CA LEU A 228 -17.30 0.95 -16.01
C LEU A 228 -18.00 2.29 -16.24
N SER A 229 -17.64 3.02 -17.31
CA SER A 229 -18.29 4.27 -17.67
C SER A 229 -19.80 4.08 -17.80
N GLY A 230 -20.58 4.96 -17.15
CA GLY A 230 -22.04 4.88 -17.11
C GLY A 230 -22.61 3.78 -16.21
N LYS A 231 -21.78 3.11 -15.40
CA LYS A 231 -22.24 2.18 -14.36
C LYS A 231 -22.27 2.85 -13.01
N LYS A 232 -23.23 2.48 -12.18
CA LYS A 232 -23.36 2.91 -10.79
C LYS A 232 -23.18 1.73 -9.85
N ILE A 233 -22.25 1.84 -8.91
CA ILE A 233 -21.86 0.74 -8.03
C ILE A 233 -22.05 1.15 -6.56
N MET A 234 -22.84 0.36 -5.83
CA MET A 234 -23.08 0.55 -4.40
C MET A 234 -22.03 -0.23 -3.60
N ILE A 235 -21.39 0.41 -2.64
CA ILE A 235 -20.39 -0.20 -1.76
C ILE A 235 -20.87 -0.13 -0.32
N ASP A 236 -20.62 -1.20 0.43
CA ASP A 236 -21.08 -1.32 1.79
C ASP A 236 -19.99 -1.83 2.74
N PRO A 237 -19.31 -0.91 3.44
CA PRO A 237 -18.34 -1.29 4.46
C PRO A 237 -19.06 -1.83 5.70
N ALA A 238 -18.79 -3.07 6.10
CA ALA A 238 -19.42 -3.67 7.28
C ALA A 238 -19.09 -2.95 8.60
N GLY A 239 -20.07 -2.88 9.51
CA GLY A 239 -19.94 -2.26 10.84
C GLY A 239 -20.10 -0.73 10.84
N GLY A 240 -19.47 -0.07 11.82
CA GLY A 240 -19.49 1.39 12.02
C GLY A 240 -20.08 1.80 13.38
N GLY A 241 -19.74 2.99 13.84
CA GLY A 241 -20.20 3.55 15.11
C GLY A 241 -19.81 2.67 16.29
N GLY A 242 -20.78 2.31 17.13
CA GLY A 242 -20.56 1.48 18.33
C GLY A 242 -20.16 0.03 18.03
N THR A 243 -20.24 -0.45 16.79
CA THR A 243 -19.87 -1.83 16.43
C THR A 243 -18.40 -1.91 16.05
N SER A 244 -17.59 -2.72 16.74
CA SER A 244 -16.17 -2.91 16.39
C SER A 244 -15.95 -3.58 15.03
N GLY A 245 -16.95 -4.31 14.52
CA GLY A 245 -16.83 -5.17 13.35
C GLY A 245 -15.93 -6.39 13.61
N GLY A 246 -15.62 -6.70 14.87
CA GLY A 246 -14.59 -7.65 15.29
C GLY A 246 -13.31 -6.93 15.73
N LEU A 247 -12.62 -7.51 16.71
CA LEU A 247 -11.32 -7.02 17.19
C LEU A 247 -10.25 -8.07 16.87
N GLY A 248 -9.20 -7.64 16.16
CA GLY A 248 -8.04 -8.48 15.90
C GLY A 248 -7.16 -8.65 17.14
N PRO A 249 -6.25 -9.65 17.14
CA PRO A 249 -5.35 -9.94 18.26
C PRO A 249 -4.55 -8.75 18.82
N THR A 250 -4.22 -7.77 17.98
CA THR A 250 -3.45 -6.56 18.33
C THR A 250 -4.32 -5.31 18.39
N GLY A 251 -5.64 -5.46 18.42
CA GLY A 251 -6.59 -4.36 18.60
C GLY A 251 -7.05 -3.68 17.30
N LEU A 252 -6.73 -4.21 16.12
CA LEU A 252 -7.27 -3.67 14.86
C LEU A 252 -8.79 -3.91 14.84
N LYS A 253 -9.58 -2.86 14.58
CA LYS A 253 -11.04 -2.97 14.52
C LYS A 253 -11.47 -3.29 13.10
N GLY A 254 -12.31 -4.30 12.93
CA GLY A 254 -12.83 -4.71 11.63
C GLY A 254 -13.57 -3.58 10.93
N LYS A 255 -14.34 -2.75 11.65
CA LYS A 255 -15.06 -1.61 11.08
C LYS A 255 -14.15 -0.61 10.35
N ASP A 256 -12.93 -0.42 10.86
CA ASP A 256 -11.95 0.54 10.33
C ASP A 256 -11.31 -0.02 9.06
N VAL A 257 -10.93 -1.30 9.08
CA VAL A 257 -10.38 -2.01 7.91
C VAL A 257 -11.43 -2.13 6.80
N ASN A 258 -12.68 -2.47 7.16
CA ASN A 258 -13.79 -2.53 6.22
C ASN A 258 -13.97 -1.19 5.49
N LEU A 259 -13.98 -0.07 6.24
CA LEU A 259 -14.11 1.27 5.67
C LEU A 259 -12.91 1.63 4.79
N ARG A 260 -11.70 1.33 5.23
CA ARG A 260 -10.47 1.61 4.49
C ARG A 260 -10.46 0.91 3.13
N VAL A 261 -10.69 -0.40 3.10
CA VAL A 261 -10.71 -1.18 1.85
C VAL A 261 -11.88 -0.78 0.96
N ALA A 262 -13.05 -0.48 1.52
CA ALA A 262 -14.18 0.02 0.76
C ALA A 262 -13.93 1.40 0.14
N THR A 263 -13.16 2.26 0.82
CA THR A 263 -12.74 3.57 0.28
C THR A 263 -11.76 3.41 -0.87
N VAL A 264 -10.80 2.49 -0.75
CA VAL A 264 -9.92 2.13 -1.88
C VAL A 264 -10.75 1.65 -3.06
N LEU A 265 -11.67 0.69 -2.83
CA LEU A 265 -12.55 0.17 -3.88
C LEU A 265 -13.34 1.29 -4.56
N LYS A 266 -13.92 2.21 -3.79
CA LYS A 266 -14.61 3.39 -4.32
C LYS A 266 -13.71 4.19 -5.26
N ASN A 267 -12.50 4.53 -4.82
CA ASN A 267 -11.56 5.30 -5.62
C ASN A 267 -11.15 4.53 -6.88
N CYS A 268 -10.93 3.21 -6.78
CA CYS A 268 -10.64 2.39 -7.95
C CYS A 268 -11.80 2.40 -8.98
N LEU A 269 -13.04 2.26 -8.50
CA LEU A 269 -14.24 2.29 -9.35
C LEU A 269 -14.41 3.63 -10.06
N ILE A 270 -14.15 4.75 -9.39
CA ILE A 270 -14.21 6.10 -9.99
C ILE A 270 -13.03 6.31 -10.93
N GLU A 271 -11.81 6.23 -10.41
CA GLU A 271 -10.61 6.69 -11.11
C GLU A 271 -10.23 5.74 -12.25
N TYR A 272 -10.29 4.42 -12.04
CA TYR A 272 -9.91 3.43 -13.04
C TYR A 272 -11.11 2.97 -13.85
N GLY A 273 -12.26 2.80 -13.18
CA GLY A 273 -13.48 2.31 -13.80
C GLY A 273 -14.29 3.38 -14.53
N GLY A 274 -14.27 4.64 -14.07
CA GLY A 274 -15.21 5.68 -14.52
C GLY A 274 -16.65 5.45 -14.07
N ALA A 275 -16.86 4.67 -13.00
CA ALA A 275 -18.18 4.40 -12.45
C ALA A 275 -18.64 5.52 -11.49
N ASP A 276 -19.94 5.73 -11.42
CA ASP A 276 -20.58 6.40 -10.29
C ASP A 276 -20.57 5.46 -9.09
N THR A 277 -20.34 6.00 -7.89
CA THR A 277 -20.30 5.19 -6.67
C THR A 277 -21.13 5.79 -5.55
N VAL A 278 -21.77 4.91 -4.77
CA VAL A 278 -22.50 5.27 -3.56
C VAL A 278 -22.04 4.37 -2.43
N MET A 279 -21.92 4.89 -1.22
CA MET A 279 -21.58 4.10 -0.04
C MET A 279 -22.68 4.15 1.00
N THR A 280 -22.98 3.02 1.66
CA THR A 280 -23.88 3.02 2.83
C THR A 280 -23.32 3.84 4.00
N ARG A 281 -21.99 3.95 4.09
CA ARG A 281 -21.29 4.86 5.00
C ARG A 281 -19.93 5.26 4.42
N SER A 282 -19.53 6.51 4.65
CA SER A 282 -18.21 7.06 4.31
C SER A 282 -17.36 7.41 5.54
N GLY A 283 -17.89 7.16 6.74
CA GLY A 283 -17.22 7.43 8.02
C GLY A 283 -17.55 6.39 9.09
N ASP A 284 -17.05 6.63 10.30
CA ASP A 284 -17.34 5.80 11.48
C ASP A 284 -18.70 6.17 12.10
N VAL A 285 -19.77 5.83 11.39
CA VAL A 285 -21.16 6.10 11.82
C VAL A 285 -21.93 4.80 11.99
N SER A 286 -22.84 4.79 12.96
CA SER A 286 -23.72 3.65 13.19
C SER A 286 -24.86 3.66 12.17
N ILE A 287 -24.98 2.61 11.37
CA ILE A 287 -26.09 2.43 10.42
C ILE A 287 -26.70 1.05 10.64
N THR A 288 -28.02 1.01 10.82
CA THR A 288 -28.73 -0.26 11.05
C THR A 288 -28.73 -1.12 9.78
N VAL A 289 -28.83 -2.44 9.93
CA VAL A 289 -28.90 -3.33 8.77
C VAL A 289 -30.11 -3.00 7.89
N ALA A 290 -31.25 -2.64 8.48
CA ALA A 290 -32.44 -2.21 7.75
C ALA A 290 -32.19 -0.92 6.93
N ALA A 291 -31.50 0.08 7.48
CA ALA A 291 -31.16 1.29 6.75
C ALA A 291 -30.18 1.02 5.60
N ARG A 292 -29.22 0.08 5.78
CA ARG A 292 -28.31 -0.34 4.71
C ARG A 292 -29.08 -1.02 3.57
N VAL A 293 -30.01 -1.93 3.89
CA VAL A 293 -30.90 -2.57 2.90
C VAL A 293 -31.73 -1.54 2.14
N ALA A 294 -32.37 -0.62 2.86
CA ALA A 294 -33.15 0.46 2.23
C ALA A 294 -32.28 1.30 1.28
N ALA A 295 -31.06 1.65 1.70
CA ALA A 295 -30.12 2.40 0.88
C ALA A 295 -29.69 1.63 -0.37
N ILE A 296 -29.43 0.32 -0.27
CA ILE A 296 -29.10 -0.55 -1.41
C ILE A 296 -30.25 -0.54 -2.43
N ASN A 297 -31.47 -0.79 -1.96
CA ASN A 297 -32.64 -0.90 -2.83
C ASN A 297 -33.06 0.45 -3.46
N ALA A 298 -32.80 1.56 -2.77
CA ALA A 298 -33.05 2.92 -3.27
C ALA A 298 -31.90 3.50 -4.11
N SER A 299 -30.75 2.81 -4.19
CA SER A 299 -29.53 3.38 -4.77
C SER A 299 -29.61 3.63 -6.28
N GLY A 300 -30.44 2.87 -7.00
CA GLY A 300 -30.39 2.80 -8.47
C GLY A 300 -29.04 2.28 -9.00
N ALA A 301 -28.25 1.58 -8.19
CA ALA A 301 -26.98 0.99 -8.61
C ALA A 301 -27.20 -0.29 -9.43
N ASP A 302 -26.29 -0.55 -10.37
CA ASP A 302 -26.26 -1.79 -11.14
C ASP A 302 -25.86 -3.00 -10.30
N LYS A 303 -24.96 -2.79 -9.33
CA LYS A 303 -24.39 -3.84 -8.48
C LYS A 303 -24.10 -3.32 -7.07
N PHE A 304 -24.18 -4.24 -6.10
CA PHE A 304 -23.82 -4.02 -4.69
C PHE A 304 -22.61 -4.87 -4.27
N ILE A 305 -21.66 -4.26 -3.54
CA ILE A 305 -20.51 -4.95 -2.96
C ILE A 305 -20.37 -4.63 -1.48
N GLY A 306 -20.60 -5.61 -0.62
CA GLY A 306 -20.26 -5.58 0.80
C GLY A 306 -18.82 -6.01 1.06
N VAL A 307 -18.09 -5.25 1.87
CA VAL A 307 -16.71 -5.54 2.29
C VAL A 307 -16.67 -5.83 3.78
N ALA A 308 -16.26 -7.04 4.16
CA ALA A 308 -16.22 -7.47 5.55
C ALA A 308 -15.02 -8.37 5.87
N PHE A 309 -14.18 -7.97 6.83
CA PHE A 309 -13.11 -8.78 7.40
C PHE A 309 -13.62 -9.50 8.65
N PRO A 310 -14.03 -10.78 8.56
CA PRO A 310 -14.62 -11.50 9.69
C PRO A 310 -13.62 -11.74 10.81
N ARG A 311 -14.14 -11.80 12.04
CA ARG A 311 -13.47 -12.38 13.20
C ARG A 311 -14.00 -13.81 13.42
N SER A 312 -13.12 -14.76 13.66
CA SER A 312 -13.40 -16.15 14.02
C SER A 312 -12.60 -16.52 15.27
N THR A 313 -13.10 -17.31 16.22
CA THR A 313 -12.32 -17.73 17.40
C THR A 313 -11.02 -18.46 17.05
N ASN A 314 -10.99 -19.19 15.93
CA ASN A 314 -9.79 -19.82 15.39
C ASN A 314 -8.81 -18.76 14.79
N PRO A 315 -7.60 -18.57 15.34
CA PRO A 315 -6.59 -17.63 14.82
C PRO A 315 -5.92 -18.12 13.53
N GLU A 316 -6.00 -19.41 13.20
CA GLU A 316 -5.37 -19.99 12.00
C GLU A 316 -6.18 -19.77 10.72
N MET A 317 -7.33 -19.10 10.82
CA MET A 317 -8.20 -18.86 9.67
C MET A 317 -7.51 -17.93 8.67
N ASN A 318 -7.06 -18.48 7.54
CA ASN A 318 -6.39 -17.73 6.49
C ASN A 318 -6.93 -18.11 5.10
N TYR A 319 -8.10 -17.60 4.74
CA TYR A 319 -8.70 -17.82 3.45
C TYR A 319 -9.50 -16.61 2.95
N THR A 320 -9.80 -16.59 1.65
CA THR A 320 -10.74 -15.65 1.03
C THR A 320 -12.03 -16.37 0.62
N LYS A 321 -13.17 -15.70 0.80
CA LYS A 321 -14.47 -16.23 0.36
C LYS A 321 -15.43 -15.10 0.02
N THR A 322 -16.08 -15.22 -1.14
CA THR A 322 -17.10 -14.27 -1.62
C THR A 322 -18.47 -14.93 -1.63
N TYR A 323 -19.47 -14.25 -1.06
CA TYR A 323 -20.82 -14.77 -0.89
C TYR A 323 -21.81 -14.02 -1.78
N TYR A 324 -22.76 -14.77 -2.35
CA TYR A 324 -23.94 -14.23 -3.03
C TYR A 324 -25.21 -14.94 -2.57
N TYR A 325 -26.37 -14.42 -2.96
CA TYR A 325 -27.65 -15.08 -2.72
C TYR A 325 -28.14 -15.85 -3.96
N LYS A 326 -28.16 -17.18 -3.88
CA LYS A 326 -28.47 -18.05 -5.03
C LYS A 326 -29.95 -18.21 -5.36
N TYR A 327 -30.84 -17.83 -4.44
CA TYR A 327 -32.29 -18.02 -4.60
C TYR A 327 -33.01 -16.75 -5.05
N GLY A 328 -32.29 -15.65 -5.25
CA GLY A 328 -32.86 -14.38 -5.67
C GLY A 328 -33.02 -14.29 -7.20
N PRO A 329 -33.88 -13.38 -7.68
CA PRO A 329 -34.11 -13.17 -9.12
C PRO A 329 -32.86 -12.69 -9.87
N ARG A 330 -31.84 -12.20 -9.16
CA ARG A 330 -30.56 -11.69 -9.69
C ARG A 330 -29.38 -12.64 -9.41
N ALA A 331 -29.65 -13.92 -9.14
CA ALA A 331 -28.64 -14.89 -8.72
C ALA A 331 -27.54 -15.12 -9.76
N ALA A 332 -27.89 -15.13 -11.05
CA ALA A 332 -26.92 -15.35 -12.13
C ALA A 332 -25.90 -14.19 -12.21
N GLU A 333 -26.37 -12.93 -12.19
CA GLU A 333 -25.49 -11.77 -12.22
C GLU A 333 -24.66 -11.65 -10.94
N SER A 334 -25.25 -11.99 -9.78
CA SER A 334 -24.56 -12.01 -8.50
C SER A 334 -23.48 -13.09 -8.43
N LEU A 335 -23.72 -14.26 -9.02
CA LEU A 335 -22.73 -15.33 -9.14
C LEU A 335 -21.55 -14.89 -10.00
N LYS A 336 -21.81 -14.27 -11.17
CA LYS A 336 -20.76 -13.75 -12.05
C LYS A 336 -19.90 -12.70 -11.34
N LEU A 337 -20.53 -11.79 -10.59
CA LEU A 337 -19.83 -10.82 -9.73
C LEU A 337 -18.98 -11.51 -8.66
N ALA A 338 -19.53 -12.51 -7.97
CA ALA A 338 -18.83 -13.23 -6.92
C ALA A 338 -17.62 -14.00 -7.46
N GLN A 339 -17.74 -14.63 -8.63
CA GLN A 339 -16.66 -15.37 -9.28
C GLN A 339 -15.52 -14.42 -9.70
N GLY A 340 -15.86 -13.28 -10.30
CA GLY A 340 -14.86 -12.27 -10.70
C GLY A 340 -14.05 -11.77 -9.50
N ILE A 341 -14.74 -11.36 -8.43
CA ILE A 341 -14.08 -10.87 -7.20
C ILE A 341 -13.27 -11.98 -6.53
N GLN A 342 -13.82 -13.19 -6.40
CA GLN A 342 -13.12 -14.32 -5.78
C GLN A 342 -11.81 -14.62 -6.52
N LYS A 343 -11.86 -14.73 -7.86
CA LYS A 343 -10.69 -14.99 -8.69
C LYS A 343 -9.59 -13.97 -8.45
N ARG A 344 -9.91 -12.67 -8.49
CA ARG A 344 -8.92 -11.59 -8.31
C ARG A 344 -8.34 -11.55 -6.91
N LEU A 345 -9.15 -11.83 -5.89
CA LEU A 345 -8.66 -11.93 -4.51
C LEU A 345 -7.70 -13.10 -4.33
N VAL A 346 -7.99 -14.27 -4.90
CA VAL A 346 -7.09 -15.43 -4.85
C VAL A 346 -5.77 -15.13 -5.58
N GLU A 347 -5.87 -14.55 -6.78
CA GLU A 347 -4.70 -14.14 -7.56
C GLU A 347 -3.81 -13.13 -6.80
N THR A 348 -4.42 -12.21 -6.06
CA THR A 348 -3.72 -11.09 -5.40
C THR A 348 -3.17 -11.46 -4.02
N LEU A 349 -3.97 -12.14 -3.20
CA LEU A 349 -3.66 -12.36 -1.79
C LEU A 349 -2.82 -13.61 -1.55
N LYS A 350 -2.89 -14.59 -2.48
CA LYS A 350 -2.20 -15.88 -2.39
C LYS A 350 -2.48 -16.62 -1.07
N ILE A 351 -3.68 -16.45 -0.53
CA ILE A 351 -4.20 -17.19 0.63
C ILE A 351 -5.14 -18.30 0.17
N THR A 352 -5.57 -19.18 1.08
CA THR A 352 -6.44 -20.31 0.72
C THR A 352 -7.73 -19.84 0.04
N ASP A 353 -8.04 -20.44 -1.10
CA ASP A 353 -9.30 -20.22 -1.81
C ASP A 353 -10.40 -21.10 -1.22
N LYS A 354 -11.48 -20.51 -0.68
CA LYS A 354 -12.69 -21.23 -0.25
C LYS A 354 -13.86 -21.07 -1.22
N GLY A 355 -13.57 -20.59 -2.43
CA GLY A 355 -14.46 -20.43 -3.55
C GLY A 355 -15.56 -19.41 -3.32
N VAL A 356 -16.56 -19.45 -4.20
CA VAL A 356 -17.79 -18.70 -4.04
C VAL A 356 -18.74 -19.48 -3.14
N GLY A 357 -19.25 -18.82 -2.09
CA GLY A 357 -20.26 -19.37 -1.19
C GLY A 357 -21.64 -18.81 -1.45
N THR A 358 -22.66 -19.48 -0.89
CA THR A 358 -24.02 -18.93 -0.83
C THR A 358 -24.37 -18.59 0.61
N SER A 359 -25.09 -17.50 0.83
CA SER A 359 -25.60 -17.15 2.15
C SER A 359 -27.06 -16.75 2.06
N SER A 360 -27.92 -17.52 2.73
CA SER A 360 -29.34 -17.19 2.94
C SER A 360 -29.56 -16.34 4.20
N ALA A 361 -28.56 -16.25 5.08
CA ALA A 361 -28.65 -15.57 6.39
C ALA A 361 -28.17 -14.09 6.35
N GLY A 362 -27.55 -13.64 5.25
CA GLY A 362 -27.13 -12.25 5.11
C GLY A 362 -28.28 -11.37 4.64
N LEU A 363 -28.86 -10.56 5.54
CA LEU A 363 -30.02 -9.71 5.22
C LEU A 363 -29.75 -8.79 4.01
N LEU A 364 -28.52 -8.30 3.88
CA LEU A 364 -28.11 -7.46 2.73
C LEU A 364 -28.18 -8.21 1.39
N LEU A 365 -27.92 -9.52 1.38
CA LEU A 365 -27.89 -10.31 0.15
C LEU A 365 -29.27 -10.86 -0.24
N ASN A 366 -30.07 -11.29 0.73
CA ASN A 366 -31.36 -11.93 0.46
C ASN A 366 -32.53 -10.94 0.27
N THR A 367 -32.34 -9.65 0.62
CA THR A 367 -33.36 -8.59 0.43
C THR A 367 -32.97 -7.54 -0.61
N SER A 368 -31.79 -7.65 -1.22
CA SER A 368 -31.35 -6.74 -2.28
C SER A 368 -32.16 -6.97 -3.55
N SER A 369 -32.70 -5.89 -4.12
CA SER A 369 -33.35 -5.89 -5.43
C SER A 369 -32.35 -5.88 -6.61
N ILE A 370 -31.07 -5.63 -6.33
CA ILE A 370 -29.98 -5.54 -7.30
C ILE A 370 -28.96 -6.68 -7.13
N PRO A 371 -28.24 -7.08 -8.20
CA PRO A 371 -27.16 -8.06 -8.09
C PRO A 371 -26.14 -7.67 -7.03
N GLY A 372 -25.76 -8.59 -6.15
CA GLY A 372 -24.99 -8.24 -4.96
C GLY A 372 -24.14 -9.35 -4.37
N VAL A 373 -23.01 -8.95 -3.78
CA VAL A 373 -22.11 -9.85 -3.06
C VAL A 373 -21.65 -9.26 -1.73
N VAL A 374 -21.24 -10.14 -0.81
CA VAL A 374 -20.43 -9.77 0.34
C VAL A 374 -19.12 -10.54 0.24
N THR A 375 -18.02 -9.84 0.07
CA THR A 375 -16.69 -10.44 0.01
C THR A 375 -16.02 -10.39 1.38
N LYS A 376 -15.32 -11.48 1.72
CA LYS A 376 -14.47 -11.63 2.90
C LYS A 376 -13.04 -11.87 2.41
N PRO A 377 -12.25 -10.80 2.16
CA PRO A 377 -10.95 -10.93 1.52
C PRO A 377 -9.93 -11.70 2.36
N SER A 378 -9.93 -11.50 3.67
CA SER A 378 -9.15 -12.28 4.63
C SER A 378 -9.75 -12.15 6.04
N HIS A 379 -9.10 -12.75 7.04
CA HIS A 379 -9.64 -12.88 8.39
C HIS A 379 -8.87 -12.03 9.40
N LEU A 380 -9.58 -11.15 10.09
CA LEU A 380 -9.01 -10.28 11.14
C LEU A 380 -8.51 -11.07 12.36
N SER A 381 -9.01 -12.30 12.55
CA SER A 381 -8.57 -13.20 13.63
C SER A 381 -7.13 -13.67 13.49
N ASN A 382 -6.60 -13.71 12.27
CA ASN A 382 -5.28 -14.26 12.02
C ASN A 382 -4.22 -13.18 12.26
N PRO A 383 -3.26 -13.37 13.19
CA PRO A 383 -2.28 -12.34 13.52
C PRO A 383 -1.44 -11.88 12.33
N TYR A 384 -1.11 -12.79 11.41
CA TYR A 384 -0.36 -12.46 10.21
C TYR A 384 -1.19 -11.60 9.25
N GLU A 385 -2.46 -11.95 9.02
CA GLU A 385 -3.37 -11.12 8.22
C GLU A 385 -3.70 -9.80 8.91
N GLU A 386 -3.89 -9.76 10.22
CA GLU A 386 -4.11 -8.51 10.96
C GLU A 386 -2.94 -7.53 10.78
N ALA A 387 -1.70 -8.02 10.88
CA ALA A 387 -0.50 -7.21 10.65
C ALA A 387 -0.47 -6.64 9.23
N ARG A 388 -0.80 -7.46 8.22
CA ARG A 388 -0.88 -7.00 6.82
C ARG A 388 -2.03 -6.02 6.59
N LEU A 389 -3.18 -6.19 7.23
CA LEU A 389 -4.33 -5.30 7.08
C LEU A 389 -4.11 -3.90 7.65
N ARG A 390 -3.07 -3.71 8.47
CA ARG A 390 -2.62 -2.38 8.89
C ARG A 390 -1.90 -1.63 7.77
N ASP A 391 -1.27 -2.34 6.84
CA ASP A 391 -0.56 -1.77 5.70
C ASP A 391 -1.52 -1.18 4.65
N ALA A 392 -1.30 0.10 4.33
CA ALA A 392 -2.05 0.81 3.30
C ALA A 392 -1.86 0.18 1.91
N GLY A 393 -0.66 -0.34 1.59
CA GLY A 393 -0.39 -0.97 0.29
C GLY A 393 -1.16 -2.27 0.11
N TYR A 394 -1.23 -3.10 1.15
CA TYR A 394 -1.99 -4.34 1.16
C TYR A 394 -3.50 -4.09 1.06
N THR A 395 -4.01 -3.14 1.84
CA THR A 395 -5.44 -2.77 1.76
C THR A 395 -5.79 -2.12 0.42
N TRP A 396 -4.85 -1.40 -0.21
CA TRP A 396 -4.99 -0.92 -1.58
C TRP A 396 -5.09 -2.07 -2.60
N LYS A 397 -4.21 -3.07 -2.51
CA LYS A 397 -4.22 -4.27 -3.37
C LYS A 397 -5.54 -5.03 -3.26
N ILE A 398 -6.09 -5.16 -2.05
CA ILE A 398 -7.41 -5.78 -1.85
C ILE A 398 -8.50 -4.98 -2.57
N GLY A 399 -8.56 -3.66 -2.37
CA GLY A 399 -9.57 -2.82 -3.02
C GLY A 399 -9.48 -2.85 -4.55
N LYS A 400 -8.25 -2.82 -5.10
CA LYS A 400 -8.01 -2.98 -6.55
C LYS A 400 -8.44 -4.34 -7.07
N ALA A 401 -8.13 -5.42 -6.35
CA ALA A 401 -8.55 -6.77 -6.74
C ALA A 401 -10.08 -6.91 -6.78
N ILE A 402 -10.79 -6.32 -5.82
CA ILE A 402 -12.25 -6.28 -5.83
C ILE A 402 -12.74 -5.48 -7.05
N TYR A 403 -12.16 -4.31 -7.34
CA TYR A 403 -12.48 -3.52 -8.52
C TYR A 403 -12.30 -4.32 -9.83
N GLU A 404 -11.17 -4.99 -10.01
CA GLU A 404 -10.90 -5.81 -11.19
C GLU A 404 -11.92 -6.95 -11.34
N GLY A 405 -12.36 -7.52 -10.21
CA GLY A 405 -13.42 -8.52 -10.19
C GLY A 405 -14.78 -7.96 -10.61
N VAL A 406 -15.08 -6.71 -10.23
CA VAL A 406 -16.26 -5.98 -10.73
C VAL A 406 -16.17 -5.79 -12.24
N VAL A 407 -15.03 -5.34 -12.76
CA VAL A 407 -14.80 -5.19 -14.22
C VAL A 407 -15.00 -6.52 -14.95
N ASP A 408 -14.42 -7.60 -14.45
CA ASP A 408 -14.53 -8.93 -15.07
C ASP A 408 -15.98 -9.43 -15.09
N SER A 409 -16.82 -8.99 -14.16
CA SER A 409 -18.24 -9.37 -14.14
C SER A 409 -19.11 -8.65 -15.18
N TYR A 410 -18.58 -7.67 -15.91
CA TYR A 410 -19.24 -6.99 -17.03
C TYR A 410 -18.76 -7.46 -18.41
N LYS A 411 -17.67 -8.22 -18.48
CA LYS A 411 -17.27 -8.99 -19.66
C LYS A 411 -18.10 -10.27 -19.69
#